data_AF-A0A535FRQ9-F1
#
_entry.id   AF-A0A535FRQ9-F1
#
_cell.length_a   1.000
_cell.length_b   1.000
_cell.length_c   1.000
_cell.angle_alpha   90.00
_cell.angle_beta   90.00
_cell.angle_gamma   90.00
#
_symmetry.space_group_name_H-M   'P 1'
#
loop_
_entity.id
_entity.type
_entity.pdbx_description
1 polymer ?
#
loop_
_entity_poly.entity_id
_entity_poly.type
_entity_poly.pdbx_seq_one_letter_code
_entity_poly.pdbx_strand_id
1 'polypeptide(L)'
;MAILQFESAYQQGVKPLTISDEEKAAVHKAFTQTPSILQLLSTVRSRRFGMGYRYESGQPEAMTWGKGKTVVQEKGPTAYVSKMQPHPLSELEEAIIAWAACGPNGVIAADLPVKGDMSTWLCWAGRTIPAPCNDVSVDLFIVNDSGTYFYRPIAERMAPIEITSPDDYWKILKWYREDRVKISDRRIDVGWDSTFDAYGAPHANVVGPWQYNVNRPGSTWFLPVADMGFEWFNLLFAAYEWWHVYLMDPDTGKPCGCDEFVKPGMLELGVPVPLYDELLLLATPGHQVGCLVQNIRLISEALGLGAWVFCGLVDDAVLGGYPEVAKGLGFQFIERDPAKNPNKILTSSGLPGIKEAAVVPSPQFPTAESVLRYVHDVRYKRGAHFSKEDNWAIRNQAPYKPEVMQAILDDPNIKISEWAYEAAVKTVEYIVNKWGVCPAFTNPIQCQFTAQIHHLDVDYYRTMHAGAGEGNEPFLLTNQALNHFKDWHPGEPDPYASR
;
A
#
# COMPACT_ATOMS: atom_id res chain seq x y z
N MET A 1 -3.86 8.27 -23.17
CA MET A 1 -4.86 8.09 -22.11
C MET A 1 -4.78 9.30 -21.20
N ALA A 2 -5.92 9.90 -20.83
CA ALA A 2 -5.91 10.92 -19.79
C ALA A 2 -5.47 10.22 -18.49
N ILE A 3 -4.35 10.65 -17.92
CA ILE A 3 -3.95 10.29 -16.56
C ILE A 3 -5.14 10.63 -15.67
N LEU A 4 -5.55 9.73 -14.76
CA LEU A 4 -6.48 10.11 -13.68
C LEU A 4 -5.80 11.21 -12.87
N GLN A 5 -6.05 12.46 -13.27
CA GLN A 5 -5.73 13.61 -12.48
C GLN A 5 -6.78 13.60 -11.37
N PHE A 6 -6.33 13.23 -10.17
CA PHE A 6 -7.05 13.58 -8.95
C PHE A 6 -6.97 15.11 -8.81
N GLU A 7 -7.74 15.83 -9.64
CA GLU A 7 -7.84 17.29 -9.54
C GLU A 7 -8.55 17.65 -8.24
N SER A 8 -7.91 18.49 -7.44
CA SER A 8 -8.42 18.89 -6.14
C SER A 8 -9.65 19.80 -6.29
N ALA A 9 -10.84 19.26 -6.05
CA ALA A 9 -12.04 20.07 -5.85
C ALA A 9 -12.12 20.71 -4.44
N TYR A 10 -11.16 20.41 -3.55
CA TYR A 10 -11.33 20.65 -2.11
C TYR A 10 -11.06 22.09 -1.63
N GLN A 11 -10.74 23.04 -2.51
CA GLN A 11 -10.47 24.42 -2.07
C GLN A 11 -11.51 25.46 -2.52
N GLN A 12 -12.65 25.01 -3.03
CA GLN A 12 -13.82 25.89 -3.23
C GLN A 12 -15.03 25.34 -2.47
N GLY A 13 -15.14 25.70 -1.19
CA GLY A 13 -16.37 25.50 -0.39
C GLY A 13 -16.74 24.03 -0.12
N VAL A 14 -15.88 23.31 0.61
CA VAL A 14 -16.18 21.93 1.06
C VAL A 14 -17.41 21.97 1.97
N LYS A 15 -18.56 21.57 1.42
CA LYS A 15 -19.72 21.25 2.25
C LYS A 15 -19.45 19.90 2.92
N PRO A 16 -19.64 19.77 4.24
CA PRO A 16 -19.56 18.47 4.90
C PRO A 16 -20.45 17.46 4.17
N LEU A 17 -19.91 16.27 3.92
CA LEU A 17 -20.75 15.17 3.45
C LEU A 17 -21.80 14.92 4.53
N THR A 18 -23.08 14.96 4.17
CA THR A 18 -24.14 14.60 5.12
C THR A 18 -24.13 13.09 5.27
N ILE A 19 -23.57 12.60 6.38
CA ILE A 19 -23.62 11.20 6.79
C ILE A 19 -24.78 10.97 7.75
N SER A 20 -25.31 9.75 7.78
CA SER A 20 -26.44 9.37 8.64
C SER A 20 -26.04 9.46 10.12
N ASP A 21 -27.02 9.59 11.01
CA ASP A 21 -26.75 9.61 12.45
C ASP A 21 -26.24 8.24 12.95
N GLU A 22 -26.61 7.16 12.27
CA GLU A 22 -26.07 5.81 12.51
C GLU A 22 -24.58 5.73 12.16
N GLU A 23 -24.17 6.27 11.00
CA GLU A 23 -22.77 6.35 10.60
C GLU A 23 -21.95 7.19 11.58
N LYS A 24 -22.46 8.36 11.99
CA LYS A 24 -21.80 9.21 13.00
C LYS A 24 -21.63 8.48 14.33
N ALA A 25 -22.68 7.82 14.80
CA ALA A 25 -22.65 7.09 16.07
C ALA A 25 -21.65 5.94 16.03
N ALA A 26 -21.58 5.21 14.91
CA ALA A 26 -20.66 4.09 14.75
C ALA A 26 -19.19 4.55 14.62
N VAL A 27 -18.89 5.63 13.89
CA VAL A 27 -17.53 6.21 13.92
C VAL A 27 -17.18 6.73 15.32
N HIS A 28 -18.13 7.39 16.01
CA HIS A 28 -17.90 7.84 17.38
C HIS A 28 -17.59 6.69 18.33
N LYS A 29 -18.27 5.55 18.17
CA LYS A 29 -17.96 4.31 18.89
C LYS A 29 -16.54 3.84 18.60
N ALA A 30 -16.10 3.88 17.34
CA ALA A 30 -14.72 3.50 16.95
C ALA A 30 -13.64 4.32 17.67
N PHE A 31 -13.90 5.59 17.99
CA PHE A 31 -12.95 6.44 18.71
C PHE A 31 -13.04 6.34 20.24
N THR A 32 -14.22 6.05 20.79
CA THR A 32 -14.50 6.24 22.23
C THR A 32 -14.77 4.95 22.99
N GLN A 33 -15.11 3.87 22.30
CA GLN A 33 -15.61 2.62 22.91
C GLN A 33 -14.86 1.36 22.46
N THR A 34 -13.83 1.50 21.62
CA THR A 34 -12.92 0.38 21.31
C THR A 34 -11.82 0.26 22.36
N PRO A 35 -11.22 -0.93 22.54
CA PRO A 35 -10.09 -1.09 23.45
C PRO A 35 -8.93 -0.17 23.10
N SER A 36 -8.18 0.24 24.13
CA SER A 36 -6.94 0.97 23.96
C SER A 36 -5.88 0.12 23.25
N ILE A 37 -4.87 0.77 22.65
CA ILE A 37 -3.77 0.08 21.98
C ILE A 37 -3.07 -0.97 22.87
N LEU A 38 -2.89 -0.69 24.17
CA LEU A 38 -2.27 -1.63 25.10
C LEU A 38 -3.13 -2.89 25.30
N GLN A 39 -4.45 -2.74 25.34
CA GLN A 39 -5.38 -3.86 25.41
C GLN A 39 -5.36 -4.66 24.10
N LEU A 40 -5.43 -3.98 22.95
CA LEU A 40 -5.36 -4.63 21.63
C LEU A 40 -4.08 -5.46 21.46
N LEU A 41 -2.93 -4.93 21.89
CA LEU A 41 -1.65 -5.64 21.80
C LEU A 41 -1.62 -6.95 22.61
N SER A 42 -2.43 -7.08 23.67
CA SER A 42 -2.54 -8.32 24.44
C SER A 42 -3.31 -9.41 23.69
N THR A 43 -4.32 -9.03 22.89
CA THR A 43 -5.25 -9.97 22.25
C THR A 43 -5.06 -10.11 20.74
N VAL A 44 -4.33 -9.22 20.08
CA VAL A 44 -4.21 -9.20 18.63
C VAL A 44 -3.60 -10.50 18.10
N ARG A 45 -4.32 -11.21 17.22
CA ARG A 45 -3.90 -12.49 16.62
C ARG A 45 -4.30 -12.54 15.15
N SER A 46 -3.58 -13.35 14.37
CA SER A 46 -3.97 -13.63 12.99
C SER A 46 -5.11 -14.63 13.00
N ARG A 47 -6.34 -14.14 12.87
CA ARG A 47 -7.54 -14.96 12.77
C ARG A 47 -7.92 -15.07 11.30
N ARG A 48 -7.79 -16.29 10.77
CA ARG A 48 -7.85 -16.57 9.33
C ARG A 48 -9.15 -17.23 8.88
N PHE A 49 -9.95 -17.76 9.80
CA PHE A 49 -11.12 -18.54 9.45
C PHE A 49 -12.38 -17.69 9.55
N GLY A 50 -12.89 -17.29 8.39
CA GLY A 50 -14.10 -16.50 8.27
C GLY A 50 -15.35 -17.31 8.00
N MET A 51 -16.49 -16.63 8.10
CA MET A 51 -17.78 -17.17 7.67
C MET A 51 -17.72 -17.60 6.20
N GLY A 52 -18.23 -18.80 5.92
CA GLY A 52 -18.22 -19.40 4.58
C GLY A 52 -16.88 -20.02 4.15
N TYR A 53 -15.86 -20.06 5.02
CA TYR A 53 -14.55 -20.66 4.70
C TYR A 53 -14.54 -22.16 4.87
N ARG A 54 -13.51 -22.80 4.31
CA ARG A 54 -13.33 -24.25 4.34
C ARG A 54 -11.85 -24.58 4.56
N TYR A 55 -11.59 -25.60 5.36
CA TYR A 55 -10.29 -26.24 5.46
C TYR A 55 -10.43 -27.74 5.37
N GLU A 56 -9.49 -28.36 4.67
CA GLU A 56 -9.24 -29.80 4.65
C GLU A 56 -10.52 -30.63 4.52
N SER A 57 -11.47 -30.16 3.70
CA SER A 57 -12.80 -30.78 3.66
C SER A 57 -12.78 -32.14 2.94
N GLY A 58 -11.77 -32.39 2.10
CA GLY A 58 -11.71 -33.52 1.17
C GLY A 58 -12.80 -33.48 0.10
N GLN A 59 -13.59 -32.41 0.03
CA GLN A 59 -14.68 -32.26 -0.92
C GLN A 59 -14.30 -31.32 -2.04
N PRO A 60 -14.70 -31.61 -3.30
CA PRO A 60 -14.55 -30.68 -4.39
C PRO A 60 -15.36 -29.40 -4.16
N GLU A 61 -14.78 -28.26 -4.52
CA GLU A 61 -15.42 -26.95 -4.50
C GLU A 61 -15.21 -26.25 -5.84
N ALA A 62 -16.30 -25.83 -6.47
CA ALA A 62 -16.23 -24.95 -7.64
C ALA A 62 -15.97 -23.51 -7.17
N MET A 63 -14.80 -22.98 -7.49
CA MET A 63 -14.41 -21.60 -7.17
C MET A 63 -15.02 -20.65 -8.21
N THR A 64 -16.33 -20.44 -8.12
CA THR A 64 -17.12 -19.63 -9.08
C THR A 64 -16.72 -18.16 -9.13
N TRP A 65 -16.09 -17.66 -8.06
CA TRP A 65 -15.53 -16.31 -7.98
C TRP A 65 -14.13 -16.18 -8.62
N GLY A 66 -13.52 -17.29 -9.05
CA GLY A 66 -12.27 -17.32 -9.83
C GLY A 66 -12.53 -17.71 -11.30
N LYS A 67 -11.59 -18.46 -11.90
CA LYS A 67 -11.76 -19.05 -13.25
C LYS A 67 -12.83 -20.17 -13.32
N GLY A 68 -13.65 -20.35 -12.30
CA GLY A 68 -14.68 -21.41 -12.24
C GLY A 68 -14.10 -22.83 -12.11
N LYS A 69 -12.82 -22.95 -11.72
CA LYS A 69 -12.17 -24.25 -11.52
C LYS A 69 -12.74 -24.98 -10.30
N THR A 70 -12.83 -26.29 -10.39
CA THR A 70 -13.10 -27.16 -9.25
C THR A 70 -11.79 -27.56 -8.59
N VAL A 71 -11.65 -27.25 -7.31
CA VAL A 71 -10.45 -27.55 -6.51
C VAL A 71 -10.78 -28.52 -5.38
N VAL A 72 -9.81 -29.30 -4.93
CA VAL A 72 -9.95 -30.22 -3.80
C VAL A 72 -8.77 -29.98 -2.84
N GLN A 73 -9.07 -29.60 -1.60
CA GLN A 73 -8.10 -29.70 -0.51
C GLN A 73 -8.31 -31.03 0.20
N GLU A 74 -7.24 -31.83 0.32
CA GLU A 74 -7.30 -33.17 0.95
C GLU A 74 -7.88 -33.12 2.36
N LYS A 75 -8.52 -34.23 2.77
CA LYS A 75 -9.07 -34.32 4.12
C LYS A 75 -7.96 -34.48 5.15
N GLY A 76 -7.99 -33.69 6.21
CA GLY A 76 -6.99 -33.69 7.26
C GLY A 76 -7.57 -33.43 8.65
N PRO A 77 -6.71 -33.36 9.69
CA PRO A 77 -7.13 -33.23 11.09
C PRO A 77 -7.78 -31.88 11.42
N THR A 78 -7.60 -30.86 10.57
CA THR A 78 -8.21 -29.53 10.74
C THR A 78 -9.43 -29.33 9.85
N ALA A 79 -9.99 -30.42 9.32
CA ALA A 79 -11.17 -30.43 8.47
C ALA A 79 -12.34 -29.65 9.10
N TYR A 80 -12.74 -28.56 8.45
CA TYR A 80 -13.90 -27.78 8.83
C TYR A 80 -14.53 -27.10 7.62
N VAL A 81 -15.85 -27.07 7.59
CA VAL A 81 -16.64 -26.34 6.59
C VAL A 81 -17.55 -25.42 7.37
N SER A 82 -17.40 -24.11 7.17
CA SER A 82 -18.28 -23.13 7.79
C SER A 82 -19.74 -23.43 7.47
N LYS A 83 -20.59 -23.38 8.48
CA LYS A 83 -22.05 -23.48 8.32
C LYS A 83 -22.68 -22.12 8.02
N MET A 84 -21.89 -21.06 8.11
CA MET A 84 -22.32 -19.70 7.91
C MET A 84 -22.19 -19.31 6.45
N GLN A 85 -23.11 -18.46 5.99
CA GLN A 85 -22.95 -17.84 4.67
C GLN A 85 -21.83 -16.79 4.73
N PRO A 86 -21.04 -16.61 3.66
CA PRO A 86 -20.13 -15.49 3.56
C PRO A 86 -20.86 -14.16 3.81
N HIS A 87 -20.29 -13.31 4.66
CA HIS A 87 -20.86 -12.01 5.01
C HIS A 87 -19.85 -10.90 4.68
N PRO A 88 -20.11 -10.04 3.68
CA PRO A 88 -19.17 -8.98 3.31
C PRO A 88 -19.03 -7.97 4.43
N LEU A 89 -17.88 -7.28 4.48
CA LEU A 89 -17.73 -6.08 5.31
C LEU A 89 -18.70 -4.99 4.81
N SER A 90 -19.25 -4.24 5.75
CA SER A 90 -19.98 -3.01 5.48
C SER A 90 -19.05 -1.92 4.96
N GLU A 91 -19.62 -0.94 4.26
CA GLU A 91 -18.85 0.22 3.79
C GLU A 91 -18.14 0.96 4.94
N LEU A 92 -18.80 1.06 6.09
CA LEU A 92 -18.24 1.74 7.25
C LEU A 92 -17.00 1.02 7.79
N GLU A 93 -17.05 -0.31 7.91
CA GLU A 93 -15.90 -1.11 8.35
C GLU A 93 -14.73 -0.94 7.38
N GLU A 94 -15.00 -1.04 6.07
CA GLU A 94 -13.96 -0.83 5.06
C GLU A 94 -13.37 0.59 5.12
N ALA A 95 -14.19 1.61 5.34
CA ALA A 95 -13.76 3.00 5.45
C ALA A 95 -12.86 3.25 6.66
N ILE A 96 -13.23 2.70 7.83
CA ILE A 96 -12.42 2.80 9.05
C ILE A 96 -11.08 2.07 8.85
N ILE A 97 -11.10 0.87 8.25
CA ILE A 97 -9.88 0.09 7.97
C ILE A 97 -8.99 0.81 6.96
N ALA A 98 -9.54 1.33 5.86
CA ALA A 98 -8.80 2.03 4.82
C ALA A 98 -8.18 3.34 5.35
N TRP A 99 -8.90 4.08 6.21
CA TRP A 99 -8.34 5.25 6.88
C TRP A 99 -7.21 4.87 7.84
N ALA A 100 -7.39 3.85 8.67
CA ALA A 100 -6.32 3.36 9.55
C ALA A 100 -5.09 2.88 8.75
N ALA A 101 -5.30 2.27 7.59
CA ALA A 101 -4.25 1.77 6.71
C ALA A 101 -3.37 2.90 6.15
N CYS A 102 -3.95 3.91 5.50
CA CYS A 102 -3.18 4.98 4.86
C CYS A 102 -3.96 6.29 4.66
N GLY A 103 -4.98 6.54 5.47
CA GLY A 103 -5.83 7.72 5.40
C GLY A 103 -5.13 9.02 5.83
N PRO A 104 -5.69 10.19 5.46
CA PRO A 104 -5.19 11.50 5.90
C PRO A 104 -5.31 11.66 7.43
N ASN A 105 -4.28 12.25 8.06
CA ASN A 105 -4.30 12.60 9.49
C ASN A 105 -3.92 14.06 9.79
N GLY A 106 -3.56 14.83 8.76
CA GLY A 106 -3.15 16.23 8.92
C GLY A 106 -1.88 16.51 8.15
N VAL A 107 -0.99 17.29 8.75
CA VAL A 107 0.28 17.72 8.14
C VAL A 107 1.43 17.10 8.91
N ILE A 108 2.48 16.67 8.20
CA ILE A 108 3.65 16.08 8.84
C ILE A 108 4.40 17.12 9.71
N ALA A 109 5.24 16.65 10.63
CA ALA A 109 6.07 17.54 11.45
C ALA A 109 7.15 18.30 10.65
N ALA A 110 7.60 17.72 9.53
CA ALA A 110 8.67 18.27 8.67
C ALA A 110 9.94 18.61 9.47
N ASP A 111 10.38 17.72 10.36
CA ASP A 111 11.50 17.93 11.29
C ASP A 111 12.89 17.59 10.68
N LEU A 112 13.09 17.87 9.39
CA LEU A 112 14.42 17.88 8.75
C LEU A 112 14.97 19.30 8.67
N PRO A 113 16.25 19.55 9.00
CA PRO A 113 16.84 20.88 8.89
C PRO A 113 17.10 21.26 7.42
N VAL A 114 16.97 22.55 7.08
CA VAL A 114 17.28 23.07 5.72
C VAL A 114 18.71 22.73 5.31
N LYS A 115 19.64 22.75 6.26
CA LYS A 115 21.06 22.40 6.07
C LYS A 115 21.36 20.90 6.25
N GLY A 116 20.35 20.05 6.25
CA GLY A 116 20.49 18.59 6.33
C GLY A 116 19.37 17.90 5.56
N ASP A 117 19.28 18.18 4.26
CA ASP A 117 18.45 17.46 3.30
C ASP A 117 16.92 17.68 3.41
N MET A 118 16.48 18.89 3.77
CA MET A 118 15.05 19.23 3.71
C MET A 118 14.47 19.13 2.28
N SER A 119 15.30 19.30 1.24
CA SER A 119 14.89 19.12 -0.15
C SER A 119 14.44 17.69 -0.46
N THR A 120 14.70 16.71 0.39
CA THR A 120 14.26 15.33 0.18
C THR A 120 12.73 15.17 0.22
N TRP A 121 12.02 16.02 0.98
CA TRP A 121 10.58 15.92 1.14
C TRP A 121 9.82 16.06 -0.18
N LEU A 122 8.81 15.23 -0.37
CA LEU A 122 7.97 15.18 -1.57
C LEU A 122 6.56 15.72 -1.38
N CYS A 123 6.06 15.80 -0.15
CA CYS A 123 4.88 16.58 0.20
C CYS A 123 4.82 16.84 1.73
N TRP A 124 3.92 17.73 2.15
CA TRP A 124 3.64 17.98 3.57
C TRP A 124 2.42 17.24 4.11
N ALA A 125 1.72 16.50 3.25
CA ALA A 125 0.46 15.86 3.57
C ALA A 125 0.72 14.61 4.44
N GLY A 126 0.19 14.58 5.68
CA GLY A 126 0.37 13.48 6.62
C GLY A 126 -0.63 12.34 6.42
N ARG A 127 -0.18 11.10 6.63
CA ARG A 127 -1.02 9.89 6.66
C ARG A 127 -0.92 9.21 8.02
N THR A 128 -1.85 8.30 8.30
CA THR A 128 -1.82 7.40 9.48
C THR A 128 -0.60 6.48 9.53
N ILE A 129 0.18 6.42 8.46
CA ILE A 129 1.45 5.70 8.34
C ILE A 129 2.60 6.64 7.96
N PRO A 130 3.83 6.33 8.38
CA PRO A 130 5.02 7.05 7.92
C PRO A 130 5.36 6.71 6.46
N ALA A 131 6.20 7.55 5.86
CA ALA A 131 6.83 7.30 4.57
C ALA A 131 8.23 7.94 4.50
N PRO A 132 9.27 7.25 3.97
CA PRO A 132 10.51 7.90 3.55
C PRO A 132 10.19 9.13 2.70
N CYS A 133 10.81 10.25 3.05
CA CYS A 133 10.69 11.50 2.32
C CYS A 133 9.24 12.01 2.13
N ASN A 134 8.29 11.45 2.89
CA ASN A 134 6.86 11.60 2.71
C ASN A 134 6.38 11.43 1.25
N ASP A 135 6.93 10.42 0.56
CA ASP A 135 6.71 10.14 -0.87
C ASP A 135 5.28 9.73 -1.25
N VAL A 136 4.49 9.31 -0.25
CA VAL A 136 3.15 8.70 -0.39
C VAL A 136 3.05 7.62 -1.49
N SER A 137 4.12 6.84 -1.70
CA SER A 137 4.27 5.92 -2.85
C SER A 137 3.54 4.58 -2.72
N VAL A 138 2.99 4.29 -1.53
CA VAL A 138 2.13 3.12 -1.26
C VAL A 138 0.66 3.50 -1.36
N ASP A 139 -0.03 2.83 -2.26
CA ASP A 139 -1.48 2.93 -2.45
C ASP A 139 -2.19 1.63 -2.07
N LEU A 140 -3.51 1.70 -1.85
CA LEU A 140 -4.27 0.55 -1.37
C LEU A 140 -5.27 0.08 -2.44
N PHE A 141 -5.12 -1.16 -2.89
CA PHE A 141 -6.16 -1.84 -3.64
C PHE A 141 -7.09 -2.55 -2.66
N ILE A 142 -8.40 -2.43 -2.89
CA ILE A 142 -9.45 -3.00 -2.04
C ILE A 142 -10.27 -3.94 -2.92
N VAL A 143 -10.21 -5.24 -2.62
CA VAL A 143 -10.92 -6.29 -3.36
C VAL A 143 -12.03 -6.86 -2.49
N ASN A 144 -13.29 -6.68 -2.88
CA ASN A 144 -14.46 -7.17 -2.14
C ASN A 144 -15.52 -7.75 -3.10
N ASP A 145 -16.69 -8.12 -2.58
CA ASP A 145 -17.75 -8.75 -3.38
C ASP A 145 -18.33 -7.83 -4.46
N SER A 146 -18.19 -6.52 -4.31
CA SER A 146 -18.69 -5.53 -5.27
C SER A 146 -17.68 -5.21 -6.39
N GLY A 147 -16.44 -5.69 -6.26
CA GLY A 147 -15.40 -5.53 -7.27
C GLY A 147 -14.02 -5.24 -6.70
N THR A 148 -13.20 -4.62 -7.55
CA THR A 148 -11.86 -4.15 -7.17
C THR A 148 -11.82 -2.64 -7.25
N TYR A 149 -11.21 -2.03 -6.25
CA TYR A 149 -11.10 -0.59 -6.10
C TYR A 149 -9.66 -0.19 -5.85
N PHE A 150 -9.33 1.03 -6.25
CA PHE A 150 -8.08 1.70 -5.97
C PHE A 150 -8.35 2.86 -5.01
N TYR A 151 -7.72 2.87 -3.84
CA TYR A 151 -7.87 3.89 -2.82
C TYR A 151 -6.56 4.66 -2.64
N ARG A 152 -6.61 5.96 -2.94
CA ARG A 152 -5.49 6.90 -2.85
C ARG A 152 -6.01 8.25 -2.36
N PRO A 153 -6.02 8.49 -1.05
CA PRO A 153 -6.29 9.81 -0.51
C PRO A 153 -5.33 10.84 -1.10
N ILE A 154 -5.88 11.95 -1.57
CA ILE A 154 -5.07 12.99 -2.22
C ILE A 154 -4.11 13.66 -1.23
N ALA A 155 -3.05 14.30 -1.74
CA ALA A 155 -2.05 14.99 -0.92
C ALA A 155 -2.47 16.41 -0.48
N GLU A 156 -3.77 16.73 -0.46
CA GLU A 156 -4.31 17.96 0.12
C GLU A 156 -4.89 17.71 1.51
N ARG A 157 -4.92 18.74 2.36
CA ARG A 157 -5.43 18.62 3.73
C ARG A 157 -6.52 19.66 3.99
N MET A 158 -7.47 19.29 4.83
CA MET A 158 -8.52 20.23 5.27
C MET A 158 -8.08 20.98 6.53
N ALA A 159 -7.15 20.40 7.31
CA ALA A 159 -6.62 21.02 8.52
C ALA A 159 -5.23 20.44 8.89
N PRO A 160 -4.43 21.17 9.70
CA PRO A 160 -3.18 20.65 10.28
C PRO A 160 -3.34 19.34 11.06
N ILE A 161 -4.50 19.15 11.70
CA ILE A 161 -4.94 17.91 12.34
C ILE A 161 -6.34 17.62 11.79
N GLU A 162 -6.51 16.46 11.16
CA GLU A 162 -7.77 16.21 10.42
C GLU A 162 -8.95 15.85 11.31
N ILE A 163 -8.72 15.14 12.42
CA ILE A 163 -9.79 14.69 13.31
C ILE A 163 -9.47 15.18 14.71
N THR A 164 -10.19 16.20 15.16
CA THR A 164 -10.01 16.81 16.49
C THR A 164 -11.21 16.59 17.41
N SER A 165 -12.37 16.32 16.82
CA SER A 165 -13.63 16.12 17.54
C SER A 165 -14.58 15.22 16.74
N PRO A 166 -15.72 14.81 17.32
CA PRO A 166 -16.75 14.06 16.60
C PRO A 166 -17.31 14.75 15.36
N ASP A 167 -17.24 16.09 15.29
CA ASP A 167 -17.69 16.86 14.13
C ASP A 167 -16.79 16.66 12.89
N ASP A 168 -15.63 16.00 13.04
CA ASP A 168 -14.72 15.66 11.94
C ASP A 168 -14.90 14.21 11.43
N TYR A 169 -15.67 13.36 12.11
CA TYR A 169 -15.76 11.93 11.81
C TYR A 169 -16.31 11.59 10.41
N TRP A 170 -17.11 12.48 9.84
CA TRP A 170 -17.60 12.37 8.46
C TRP A 170 -16.47 12.32 7.42
N LYS A 171 -15.28 12.84 7.75
CA LYS A 171 -14.13 12.85 6.84
C LYS A 171 -13.68 11.44 6.46
N ILE A 172 -13.77 10.46 7.38
CA ILE A 172 -13.40 9.05 7.12
C ILE A 172 -14.20 8.49 5.95
N LEU A 173 -15.53 8.65 5.98
CA LEU A 173 -16.41 8.20 4.91
C LEU A 173 -16.24 9.02 3.64
N LYS A 174 -15.98 10.32 3.76
CA LYS A 174 -15.69 11.17 2.60
C LYS A 174 -14.46 10.70 1.84
N TRP A 175 -13.32 10.51 2.51
CA TRP A 175 -12.11 10.01 1.84
C TRP A 175 -12.37 8.64 1.23
N TYR A 176 -13.07 7.75 1.94
CA TYR A 176 -13.39 6.43 1.39
C TYR A 176 -14.26 6.47 0.13
N ARG A 177 -15.21 7.41 0.06
CA ARG A 177 -16.14 7.53 -1.07
C ARG A 177 -15.56 8.32 -2.24
N GLU A 178 -14.79 9.37 -1.97
CA GLU A 178 -14.29 10.30 -3.00
C GLU A 178 -12.89 9.96 -3.50
N ASP A 179 -12.03 9.38 -2.66
CA ASP A 179 -10.65 9.05 -3.00
C ASP A 179 -10.48 7.56 -3.39
N ARG A 180 -11.60 6.90 -3.72
CA ARG A 180 -11.67 5.52 -4.18
C ARG A 180 -12.22 5.45 -5.60
N VAL A 181 -11.48 4.79 -6.49
CA VAL A 181 -11.86 4.58 -7.88
C VAL A 181 -12.16 3.09 -8.10
N LYS A 182 -13.31 2.77 -8.70
CA LYS A 182 -13.62 1.39 -9.09
C LYS A 182 -12.82 1.03 -10.35
N ILE A 183 -12.04 -0.05 -10.29
CA ILE A 183 -11.21 -0.51 -11.41
C ILE A 183 -11.79 -1.75 -12.11
N SER A 184 -12.63 -2.52 -11.41
CA SER A 184 -13.29 -3.72 -11.94
C SER A 184 -14.57 -4.03 -11.16
N ASP A 185 -15.58 -4.57 -11.84
CA ASP A 185 -16.80 -5.10 -11.21
C ASP A 185 -16.61 -6.49 -10.59
N ARG A 186 -15.38 -7.02 -10.62
CA ARG A 186 -15.06 -8.36 -10.11
C ARG A 186 -13.92 -8.30 -9.12
N ARG A 187 -13.90 -9.30 -8.24
CA ARG A 187 -12.71 -9.66 -7.47
C ARG A 187 -11.56 -9.99 -8.42
N ILE A 188 -10.33 -9.81 -7.96
CA ILE A 188 -9.15 -10.09 -8.78
C ILE A 188 -9.00 -11.59 -9.07
N ASP A 189 -8.57 -11.93 -10.28
CA ASP A 189 -8.24 -13.31 -10.62
C ASP A 189 -6.79 -13.58 -10.24
N VAL A 190 -6.57 -14.28 -9.13
CA VAL A 190 -5.26 -14.74 -8.67
C VAL A 190 -4.96 -16.18 -9.07
N GLY A 191 -5.73 -16.75 -10.01
CA GLY A 191 -5.52 -18.11 -10.48
C GLY A 191 -5.70 -19.12 -9.36
N TRP A 192 -6.91 -19.23 -8.80
CA TRP A 192 -7.25 -20.26 -7.81
C TRP A 192 -6.85 -21.65 -8.34
N ASP A 193 -5.99 -22.37 -7.61
CA ASP A 193 -5.23 -23.53 -8.11
C ASP A 193 -4.27 -23.13 -9.24
N SER A 194 -3.38 -22.18 -8.93
CA SER A 194 -2.31 -21.65 -9.78
C SER A 194 -1.22 -22.71 -9.89
N THR A 195 -1.58 -23.88 -10.38
CA THR A 195 -0.63 -24.79 -10.97
C THR A 195 0.01 -24.01 -12.11
N PHE A 196 1.33 -23.88 -12.09
CA PHE A 196 2.09 -23.29 -13.19
C PHE A 196 2.21 -24.35 -14.30
N ASP A 197 1.10 -25.05 -14.63
CA ASP A 197 1.02 -26.12 -15.62
C ASP A 197 1.53 -25.65 -16.97
N ALA A 198 1.13 -24.43 -17.36
CA ALA A 198 1.58 -23.77 -18.58
C ALA A 198 3.11 -23.57 -18.63
N TYR A 199 3.77 -23.58 -17.47
CA TYR A 199 5.21 -23.48 -17.31
C TYR A 199 5.86 -24.81 -16.88
N GLY A 200 5.14 -25.93 -16.96
CA GLY A 200 5.65 -27.26 -16.60
C GLY A 200 5.81 -27.50 -15.10
N ALA A 201 5.14 -26.70 -14.25
CA ALA A 201 5.22 -26.78 -12.80
C ALA A 201 3.84 -27.07 -12.15
N PRO A 202 3.27 -28.27 -12.36
CA PRO A 202 1.90 -28.60 -11.99
C PRO A 202 1.64 -28.74 -10.48
N HIS A 203 2.70 -28.76 -9.68
CA HIS A 203 2.62 -28.85 -8.23
C HIS A 203 3.11 -27.58 -7.53
N ALA A 204 3.48 -26.54 -8.29
CA ALA A 204 3.90 -25.28 -7.70
C ALA A 204 2.70 -24.54 -7.10
N ASN A 205 2.82 -24.15 -5.84
CA ASN A 205 1.86 -23.30 -5.15
C ASN A 205 2.52 -21.95 -4.86
N VAL A 206 2.33 -20.99 -5.76
CA VAL A 206 3.02 -19.68 -5.72
C VAL A 206 2.31 -18.65 -4.83
N VAL A 207 1.12 -18.98 -4.32
CA VAL A 207 0.38 -18.15 -3.34
C VAL A 207 0.47 -18.79 -1.94
N GLY A 208 1.23 -19.88 -1.82
CA GLY A 208 1.52 -20.58 -0.57
C GLY A 208 0.30 -21.27 0.05
N PRO A 209 0.36 -21.65 1.34
CA PRO A 209 -0.73 -22.33 2.05
C PRO A 209 -2.02 -21.50 2.13
N TRP A 210 -1.96 -20.24 1.70
CA TRP A 210 -3.03 -19.26 1.69
C TRP A 210 -4.00 -19.41 0.52
N GLN A 211 -3.59 -20.11 -0.52
CA GLN A 211 -4.31 -20.10 -1.78
C GLN A 211 -5.79 -20.53 -1.67
N TYR A 212 -6.18 -21.35 -0.70
CA TYR A 212 -7.52 -21.95 -0.65
C TYR A 212 -8.63 -21.05 -0.09
N ASN A 213 -8.30 -19.99 0.67
CA ASN A 213 -9.32 -19.04 1.16
C ASN A 213 -9.01 -17.57 0.82
N VAL A 214 -7.89 -17.27 0.15
CA VAL A 214 -7.50 -15.90 -0.19
C VAL A 214 -8.38 -15.30 -1.29
N ASN A 215 -9.03 -14.15 -1.10
CA ASN A 215 -9.98 -13.52 -2.02
C ASN A 215 -11.34 -14.23 -2.13
N ARG A 216 -11.75 -14.96 -1.09
CA ARG A 216 -13.05 -15.64 -1.02
C ARG A 216 -14.19 -14.62 -0.80
N PRO A 217 -15.43 -14.88 -1.29
CA PRO A 217 -16.58 -14.04 -0.99
C PRO A 217 -16.78 -13.82 0.51
N GLY A 218 -17.41 -12.71 0.89
CA GLY A 218 -17.57 -12.28 2.27
C GLY A 218 -16.30 -11.69 2.91
N SER A 219 -15.18 -11.62 2.19
CA SER A 219 -13.96 -10.97 2.69
C SER A 219 -13.57 -9.75 1.89
N THR A 220 -12.88 -8.82 2.53
CA THR A 220 -12.24 -7.69 1.86
C THR A 220 -10.73 -7.88 1.92
N TRP A 221 -10.10 -7.97 0.75
CA TRP A 221 -8.65 -8.05 0.63
C TRP A 221 -8.08 -6.66 0.39
N PHE A 222 -7.37 -6.17 1.41
CA PHE A 222 -6.60 -4.95 1.37
C PHE A 222 -5.18 -5.29 0.89
N LEU A 223 -4.85 -4.82 -0.30
CA LEU A 223 -3.64 -5.11 -1.03
C LEU A 223 -2.83 -3.82 -1.23
N PRO A 224 -1.84 -3.56 -0.36
CA PRO A 224 -0.90 -2.46 -0.56
C PRO A 224 -0.06 -2.70 -1.80
N VAL A 225 0.05 -1.68 -2.66
CA VAL A 225 0.92 -1.70 -3.82
C VAL A 225 1.88 -0.53 -3.70
N ALA A 226 3.16 -0.86 -3.52
CA ALA A 226 4.26 0.08 -3.36
C ALA A 226 4.90 0.40 -4.72
N ASP A 227 5.11 1.68 -5.01
CA ASP A 227 6.03 2.11 -6.08
C ASP A 227 7.37 2.52 -5.46
N MET A 228 8.27 1.56 -5.31
CA MET A 228 9.62 1.84 -4.82
C MET A 228 10.46 2.60 -5.85
N GLY A 229 10.08 2.58 -7.13
CA GLY A 229 10.76 3.33 -8.18
C GLY A 229 10.69 4.84 -7.93
N PHE A 230 9.55 5.33 -7.43
CA PHE A 230 9.39 6.78 -7.19
C PHE A 230 10.38 7.28 -6.14
N GLU A 231 10.51 6.52 -5.04
CA GLU A 231 11.49 6.83 -3.99
C GLU A 231 12.93 6.55 -4.43
N TRP A 232 13.16 5.58 -5.33
CA TRP A 232 14.48 5.30 -5.88
C TRP A 232 15.08 6.53 -6.58
N PHE A 233 14.31 7.19 -7.45
CA PHE A 233 14.78 8.42 -8.10
C PHE A 233 14.82 9.61 -7.14
N ASN A 234 13.92 9.64 -6.16
CA ASN A 234 13.88 10.69 -5.16
C ASN A 234 15.13 10.70 -4.28
N LEU A 235 15.43 9.54 -3.73
CA LEU A 235 16.57 9.33 -2.85
C LEU A 235 17.89 9.46 -3.61
N LEU A 236 17.90 9.31 -4.95
CA LEU A 236 19.10 9.52 -5.76
C LEU A 236 19.53 10.99 -5.70
N PHE A 237 18.58 11.93 -5.72
CA PHE A 237 18.89 13.35 -5.54
C PHE A 237 19.47 13.63 -4.16
N ALA A 238 18.89 13.06 -3.10
CA ALA A 238 19.41 13.17 -1.73
C ALA A 238 20.82 12.57 -1.61
N ALA A 239 21.03 11.37 -2.16
CA ALA A 239 22.32 10.69 -2.15
C ALA A 239 23.43 11.54 -2.80
N TYR A 240 23.09 12.22 -3.90
CA TYR A 240 24.06 12.99 -4.68
C TYR A 240 24.31 14.35 -4.06
N GLU A 241 23.25 15.11 -3.77
CA GLU A 241 23.34 16.47 -3.25
C GLU A 241 23.87 16.51 -1.82
N TRP A 242 23.43 15.59 -0.95
CA TRP A 242 23.60 15.71 0.50
C TRP A 242 24.46 14.62 1.12
N TRP A 243 24.42 13.40 0.61
CA TRP A 243 25.16 12.29 1.21
C TRP A 243 26.54 12.12 0.58
N HIS A 244 26.80 12.78 -0.56
CA HIS A 244 28.00 12.64 -1.35
C HIS A 244 28.25 11.17 -1.78
N VAL A 245 27.16 10.43 -2.00
CA VAL A 245 27.17 9.02 -2.39
C VAL A 245 26.81 8.88 -3.86
N TYR A 246 27.56 8.07 -4.60
CA TYR A 246 27.28 7.74 -6.00
C TYR A 246 27.02 6.25 -6.20
N LEU A 247 26.32 5.92 -7.28
CA LEU A 247 26.04 4.52 -7.61
C LEU A 247 27.19 3.92 -8.41
N MET A 248 27.59 2.71 -8.03
CA MET A 248 28.63 1.93 -8.67
C MET A 248 28.06 0.74 -9.41
N ASP A 249 28.67 0.44 -10.54
CA ASP A 249 28.45 -0.80 -11.26
C ASP A 249 29.02 -1.99 -10.46
N PRO A 250 28.20 -2.96 -10.03
CA PRO A 250 28.67 -4.11 -9.26
C PRO A 250 29.67 -4.99 -10.00
N ASP A 251 29.68 -5.01 -11.34
CA ASP A 251 30.59 -5.86 -12.10
C ASP A 251 31.99 -5.25 -12.24
N THR A 252 32.07 -3.91 -12.30
CA THR A 252 33.32 -3.19 -12.61
C THR A 252 33.87 -2.39 -11.43
N GLY A 253 33.06 -2.12 -10.41
CA GLY A 253 33.40 -1.27 -9.27
C GLY A 253 33.56 0.21 -9.63
N LYS A 254 33.14 0.63 -10.83
CA LYS A 254 33.26 2.01 -11.32
C LYS A 254 31.96 2.80 -11.10
N PRO A 255 32.02 4.15 -11.04
CA PRO A 255 30.82 4.98 -11.07
C PRO A 255 29.94 4.64 -12.28
N CYS A 256 28.62 4.68 -12.10
CA CYS A 256 27.67 4.56 -13.18
C CYS A 256 27.63 5.87 -13.99
N GLY A 257 28.58 6.08 -14.90
CA GLY A 257 28.55 7.18 -15.88
C GLY A 257 28.74 8.61 -15.34
N CYS A 258 28.93 8.79 -14.04
CA CYS A 258 29.04 10.09 -13.37
C CYS A 258 30.49 10.43 -12.92
N ASP A 259 31.50 9.82 -13.53
CA ASP A 259 32.92 9.89 -13.13
C ASP A 259 33.45 11.34 -12.96
N GLU A 260 32.99 12.29 -13.77
CA GLU A 260 33.42 13.70 -13.72
C GLU A 260 32.94 14.48 -12.48
N PHE A 261 31.94 13.93 -11.77
CA PHE A 261 31.41 14.45 -10.52
C PHE A 261 32.03 13.77 -9.29
N VAL A 262 32.84 12.71 -9.49
CA VAL A 262 33.52 11.99 -8.40
C VAL A 262 34.76 12.77 -7.96
N LYS A 263 34.57 13.65 -6.97
CA LYS A 263 35.58 14.53 -6.40
C LYS A 263 35.09 15.12 -5.06
N PRO A 264 36.02 15.59 -4.20
CA PRO A 264 35.66 16.20 -2.93
C PRO A 264 34.63 17.33 -3.07
N GLY A 265 33.60 17.31 -2.22
CA GLY A 265 32.48 18.24 -2.20
C GLY A 265 31.34 17.94 -3.19
N MET A 266 31.45 16.87 -3.99
CA MET A 266 30.38 16.37 -4.86
C MET A 266 30.13 14.89 -4.57
N LEU A 267 30.62 13.96 -5.38
CA LEU A 267 30.47 12.52 -5.15
C LEU A 267 31.77 11.95 -4.59
N GLU A 268 31.70 11.28 -3.44
CA GLU A 268 32.88 10.83 -2.69
C GLU A 268 32.83 9.34 -2.34
N LEU A 269 31.65 8.78 -2.05
CA LEU A 269 31.49 7.40 -1.62
C LEU A 269 30.65 6.58 -2.60
N GLY A 270 31.23 5.52 -3.16
CA GLY A 270 30.52 4.63 -4.07
C GLY A 270 29.70 3.56 -3.34
N VAL A 271 28.47 3.32 -3.80
CA VAL A 271 27.57 2.25 -3.34
C VAL A 271 27.10 1.41 -4.54
N PRO A 272 27.25 0.08 -4.53
CA PRO A 272 26.76 -0.76 -5.62
C PRO A 272 25.25 -0.63 -5.85
N VAL A 273 24.81 -0.57 -7.11
CA VAL A 273 23.38 -0.44 -7.47
C VAL A 273 22.49 -1.47 -6.74
N PRO A 274 22.82 -2.77 -6.65
CA PRO A 274 21.97 -3.73 -5.94
C PRO A 274 21.80 -3.44 -4.44
N LEU A 275 22.82 -2.87 -3.78
CA LEU A 275 22.73 -2.49 -2.37
C LEU A 275 21.82 -1.26 -2.20
N TYR A 276 21.83 -0.36 -3.17
CA TYR A 276 20.88 0.74 -3.23
C TYR A 276 19.44 0.23 -3.44
N ASP A 277 19.21 -0.68 -4.39
CA ASP A 277 17.90 -1.31 -4.60
C ASP A 277 17.38 -2.00 -3.32
N GLU A 278 18.24 -2.66 -2.54
CA GLU A 278 17.89 -3.28 -1.25
C GLU A 278 17.44 -2.23 -0.21
N LEU A 279 18.14 -1.09 -0.12
CA LEU A 279 17.73 0.03 0.73
C LEU A 279 16.30 0.49 0.40
N LEU A 280 15.97 0.62 -0.89
CA LEU A 280 14.65 1.06 -1.33
C LEU A 280 13.55 0.00 -1.10
N LEU A 281 13.89 -1.29 -1.21
CA LEU A 281 12.98 -2.37 -0.82
C LEU A 281 12.63 -2.29 0.67
N LEU A 282 13.58 -1.95 1.53
CA LEU A 282 13.30 -1.75 2.96
C LEU A 282 12.53 -0.46 3.22
N ALA A 283 12.87 0.64 2.54
CA ALA A 283 12.28 1.96 2.76
C ALA A 283 10.79 2.03 2.40
N THR A 284 10.40 1.44 1.27
CA THR A 284 9.04 1.58 0.75
C THR A 284 8.18 0.34 1.06
N PRO A 285 8.37 -0.84 0.42
CA PRO A 285 7.56 -2.02 0.70
C PRO A 285 7.87 -2.69 2.04
N GLY A 286 9.03 -2.46 2.65
CA GLY A 286 9.31 -2.93 4.01
C GLY A 286 8.62 -2.07 5.08
N HIS A 287 9.03 -0.81 5.18
CA HIS A 287 8.62 0.10 6.24
C HIS A 287 7.18 0.61 6.09
N GLN A 288 6.81 1.23 4.96
CA GLN A 288 5.47 1.82 4.80
C GLN A 288 4.38 0.76 4.83
N VAL A 289 4.52 -0.29 4.02
CA VAL A 289 3.53 -1.37 3.94
C VAL A 289 3.48 -2.13 5.27
N GLY A 290 4.61 -2.30 5.96
CA GLY A 290 4.67 -2.90 7.29
C GLY A 290 3.82 -2.15 8.31
N CYS A 291 3.95 -0.83 8.38
CA CYS A 291 3.11 0.03 9.22
C CYS A 291 1.63 -0.03 8.83
N LEU A 292 1.33 0.03 7.53
CA LEU A 292 -0.02 -0.05 6.98
C LEU A 292 -0.73 -1.34 7.41
N VAL A 293 -0.11 -2.49 7.15
CA VAL A 293 -0.68 -3.80 7.47
C VAL A 293 -0.82 -3.99 8.98
N GLN A 294 0.11 -3.45 9.78
CA GLN A 294 0.00 -3.47 11.23
C GLN A 294 -1.18 -2.61 11.73
N ASN A 295 -1.42 -1.44 11.12
CA ASN A 295 -2.60 -0.63 11.43
C ASN A 295 -3.90 -1.37 11.07
N ILE A 296 -3.98 -1.98 9.88
CA ILE A 296 -5.12 -2.82 9.47
C ILE A 296 -5.37 -3.93 10.51
N ARG A 297 -4.31 -4.59 10.98
CA ARG A 297 -4.41 -5.67 11.95
C ARG A 297 -4.96 -5.19 13.30
N LEU A 298 -4.48 -4.04 13.79
CA LEU A 298 -4.91 -3.46 15.07
C LEU A 298 -6.35 -2.95 15.00
N ILE A 299 -6.73 -2.24 13.93
CA ILE A 299 -8.10 -1.75 13.79
C ILE A 299 -9.09 -2.90 13.61
N SER A 300 -8.71 -3.97 12.90
CA SER A 300 -9.55 -5.17 12.78
C SER A 300 -9.78 -5.84 14.14
N GLU A 301 -8.75 -5.91 14.99
CA GLU A 301 -8.89 -6.39 16.37
C GLU A 301 -9.88 -5.52 17.17
N ALA A 302 -9.77 -4.19 17.02
CA ALA A 302 -10.63 -3.24 17.71
C ALA A 302 -12.11 -3.37 17.30
N LEU A 303 -12.35 -3.65 16.02
CA LEU A 303 -13.68 -3.89 15.47
C LEU A 303 -14.21 -5.30 15.79
N GLY A 304 -13.36 -6.25 16.21
CA GLY A 304 -13.77 -7.65 16.41
C GLY A 304 -13.74 -8.51 15.14
N LEU A 305 -13.06 -8.04 14.10
CA LEU A 305 -12.94 -8.73 12.82
C LEU A 305 -11.77 -9.71 12.79
N GLY A 306 -11.85 -10.67 11.87
CA GLY A 306 -10.76 -11.56 11.53
C GLY A 306 -9.76 -10.86 10.61
N ALA A 307 -8.51 -10.78 11.04
CA ALA A 307 -7.42 -10.26 10.23
C ALA A 307 -6.46 -11.38 9.83
N TRP A 308 -6.45 -11.68 8.54
CA TRP A 308 -5.45 -12.54 7.95
C TRP A 308 -4.38 -11.72 7.25
N VAL A 309 -3.29 -11.49 7.98
CA VAL A 309 -2.07 -10.91 7.44
C VAL A 309 -1.19 -12.01 6.85
N PHE A 310 -0.71 -11.81 5.62
CA PHE A 310 0.21 -12.75 4.97
C PHE A 310 1.16 -12.04 3.99
N CYS A 311 2.35 -12.62 3.91
CA CYS A 311 3.37 -12.39 2.89
C CYS A 311 3.78 -13.76 2.29
N GLY A 312 4.57 -13.73 1.22
CA GLY A 312 5.06 -14.95 0.55
C GLY A 312 4.18 -15.43 -0.60
N LEU A 313 3.43 -14.52 -1.21
CA LEU A 313 2.87 -14.72 -2.54
C LEU A 313 3.87 -14.24 -3.59
N VAL A 314 3.83 -14.83 -4.79
CA VAL A 314 4.50 -14.27 -5.98
C VAL A 314 3.66 -13.09 -6.45
N ASP A 315 4.10 -11.88 -6.10
CA ASP A 315 3.38 -10.63 -6.36
C ASP A 315 3.21 -10.34 -7.84
N ASP A 316 4.17 -10.73 -8.68
CA ASP A 316 4.02 -10.65 -10.12
C ASP A 316 2.75 -11.39 -10.61
N ALA A 317 2.35 -12.51 -9.98
CA ALA A 317 1.10 -13.19 -10.35
C ALA A 317 -0.15 -12.40 -9.96
N VAL A 318 -0.11 -11.70 -8.81
CA VAL A 318 -1.19 -10.81 -8.36
C VAL A 318 -1.26 -9.55 -9.22
N LEU A 319 -0.12 -9.02 -9.66
CA LEU A 319 -0.03 -7.85 -10.53
C LEU A 319 -0.48 -8.18 -11.97
N GLY A 320 -0.20 -9.40 -12.46
CA GLY A 320 -0.62 -9.89 -13.78
C GLY A 320 0.53 -10.31 -14.72
N GLY A 321 1.74 -10.52 -14.20
CA GLY A 321 2.93 -10.90 -14.95
C GLY A 321 2.91 -12.32 -15.54
N TYR A 322 1.94 -13.14 -15.14
CA TYR A 322 1.72 -14.49 -15.66
C TYR A 322 0.28 -14.63 -16.20
N PRO A 323 -0.08 -13.95 -17.30
CA PRO A 323 -1.47 -13.86 -17.77
C PRO A 323 -2.11 -15.22 -18.10
N GLU A 324 -1.31 -16.22 -18.48
CA GLU A 324 -1.76 -17.59 -18.70
C GLU A 324 -2.23 -18.26 -17.40
N VAL A 325 -1.60 -17.92 -16.27
CA VAL A 325 -1.95 -18.43 -14.93
C VAL A 325 -3.09 -17.62 -14.32
N ALA A 326 -2.94 -16.31 -14.24
CA ALA A 326 -3.85 -15.40 -13.56
C ALA A 326 -3.84 -14.02 -14.24
N LYS A 327 -5.00 -13.39 -14.42
CA LYS A 327 -5.03 -12.02 -14.95
C LYS A 327 -4.49 -10.98 -13.97
N GLY A 328 -4.53 -11.28 -12.67
CA GLY A 328 -4.11 -10.37 -11.62
C GLY A 328 -4.89 -9.05 -11.66
N LEU A 329 -4.19 -7.96 -11.32
CA LEU A 329 -4.67 -6.59 -11.40
C LEU A 329 -4.56 -5.96 -12.80
N GLY A 330 -3.87 -6.61 -13.74
CA GLY A 330 -3.68 -6.12 -15.11
C GLY A 330 -2.56 -5.09 -15.27
N PHE A 331 -1.57 -5.09 -14.36
CA PHE A 331 -0.34 -4.31 -14.53
C PHE A 331 0.39 -4.73 -15.80
N GLN A 332 1.03 -3.77 -16.45
CA GLN A 332 1.84 -3.99 -17.63
C GLN A 332 3.28 -4.28 -17.25
N PHE A 333 3.96 -5.11 -18.06
CA PHE A 333 5.32 -5.54 -17.84
C PHE A 333 6.19 -5.21 -19.05
N ILE A 334 7.41 -4.75 -18.79
CA ILE A 334 8.41 -4.42 -19.81
C ILE A 334 9.05 -5.74 -20.28
N GLU A 335 9.12 -5.92 -21.60
CA GLU A 335 9.91 -7.00 -22.19
C GLU A 335 11.40 -6.70 -21.99
N ARG A 336 12.11 -7.56 -21.25
CA ARG A 336 13.53 -7.37 -20.94
C ARG A 336 14.41 -8.27 -21.79
N ASP A 337 15.50 -7.70 -22.31
CA ASP A 337 16.60 -8.47 -22.89
C ASP A 337 17.24 -9.36 -21.80
N PRO A 338 17.21 -10.70 -21.94
CA PRO A 338 17.79 -11.61 -20.95
C PRO A 338 19.28 -11.37 -20.70
N ALA A 339 20.04 -10.88 -21.69
CA ALA A 339 21.46 -10.57 -21.53
C ALA A 339 21.70 -9.32 -20.67
N LYS A 340 20.68 -8.46 -20.53
CA LYS A 340 20.70 -7.23 -19.73
C LYS A 340 19.86 -7.33 -18.45
N ASN A 341 19.29 -8.51 -18.15
CA ASN A 341 18.47 -8.73 -16.95
C ASN A 341 19.23 -9.57 -15.92
N PRO A 342 20.09 -8.95 -15.08
CA PRO A 342 21.04 -9.67 -14.24
C PRO A 342 20.34 -10.60 -13.23
N ASN A 343 19.18 -10.19 -12.70
CA ASN A 343 18.42 -10.96 -11.73
C ASN A 343 17.28 -11.79 -12.33
N LYS A 344 17.09 -11.76 -13.66
CA LYS A 344 16.02 -12.49 -14.38
C LYS A 344 14.63 -12.23 -13.81
N ILE A 345 14.39 -10.99 -13.39
CA ILE A 345 13.12 -10.57 -12.80
C ILE A 345 12.17 -10.04 -13.85
N LEU A 346 10.87 -10.07 -13.54
CA LEU A 346 9.88 -9.27 -14.23
C LEU A 346 10.01 -7.80 -13.79
N THR A 347 9.59 -6.88 -14.65
CA THR A 347 9.64 -5.44 -14.35
C THR A 347 8.35 -4.81 -14.82
N SER A 348 7.53 -4.36 -13.87
CA SER A 348 6.26 -3.73 -14.17
C SER A 348 6.46 -2.25 -14.51
N SER A 349 5.75 -1.76 -15.53
CA SER A 349 5.60 -0.34 -15.80
C SER A 349 4.41 0.29 -15.06
N GLY A 350 3.66 -0.50 -14.28
CA GLY A 350 2.46 -0.05 -13.58
C GLY A 350 1.15 -0.44 -14.26
N LEU A 351 0.04 0.03 -13.68
CA LEU A 351 -1.32 -0.10 -14.18
C LEU A 351 -1.72 1.19 -14.92
N PRO A 352 -1.91 1.13 -16.26
CA PRO A 352 -2.07 2.32 -17.08
C PRO A 352 -3.15 3.28 -16.61
N GLY A 353 -2.78 4.54 -16.42
CA GLY A 353 -3.69 5.62 -15.99
C GLY A 353 -4.17 5.55 -14.54
N ILE A 354 -3.84 4.50 -13.78
CA ILE A 354 -4.26 4.30 -12.37
C ILE A 354 -3.05 4.43 -11.42
N LYS A 355 -2.06 3.55 -11.59
CA LYS A 355 -0.81 3.52 -10.83
C LYS A 355 0.32 3.10 -11.75
N GLU A 356 0.82 4.06 -12.51
CA GLU A 356 2.05 3.90 -13.27
C GLU A 356 3.25 3.83 -12.32
N ALA A 357 4.27 3.06 -12.67
CA ALA A 357 5.50 2.95 -11.91
C ALA A 357 6.51 3.99 -12.37
N ALA A 358 7.27 4.59 -11.46
CA ALA A 358 8.47 5.31 -11.84
C ALA A 358 9.55 4.30 -12.27
N VAL A 359 9.64 4.07 -13.58
CA VAL A 359 10.60 3.18 -14.22
C VAL A 359 10.92 3.67 -15.63
N VAL A 360 12.16 3.48 -16.07
CA VAL A 360 12.64 3.95 -17.37
C VAL A 360 13.47 2.87 -18.06
N PRO A 361 13.32 2.67 -19.39
CA PRO A 361 12.34 3.28 -20.27
C PRO A 361 10.94 2.69 -20.05
N SER A 362 9.91 3.54 -20.16
CA SER A 362 8.50 3.14 -20.13
C SER A 362 7.65 4.09 -20.99
N PRO A 363 6.39 3.76 -21.31
CA PRO A 363 5.50 4.69 -22.01
C PRO A 363 5.32 6.05 -21.31
N GLN A 364 5.34 6.06 -19.96
CA GLN A 364 5.27 7.29 -19.18
C GLN A 364 6.61 8.03 -19.14
N PHE A 365 7.71 7.28 -19.02
CA PHE A 365 9.06 7.83 -18.89
C PHE A 365 9.99 7.22 -19.95
N PRO A 366 10.03 7.77 -21.18
CA PRO A 366 10.82 7.20 -22.26
C PRO A 366 12.34 7.40 -22.08
N THR A 367 12.77 8.36 -21.26
CA THR A 367 14.19 8.71 -21.06
C THR A 367 14.53 8.91 -19.59
N ALA A 368 15.81 8.78 -19.23
CA ALA A 368 16.30 9.03 -17.87
C ALA A 368 15.90 10.43 -17.38
N GLU A 369 16.07 11.43 -18.24
CA GLU A 369 15.66 12.81 -17.96
C GLU A 369 14.15 12.93 -17.70
N SER A 370 13.31 12.16 -18.38
CA SER A 370 11.84 12.26 -18.21
C SER A 370 11.37 11.82 -16.82
N VAL A 371 11.96 10.76 -16.25
CA VAL A 371 11.61 10.30 -14.89
C VAL A 371 12.24 11.19 -13.82
N LEU A 372 13.50 11.60 -14.00
CA LEU A 372 14.17 12.49 -13.05
C LEU A 372 13.51 13.87 -12.99
N ARG A 373 13.11 14.43 -14.14
CA ARG A 373 12.33 15.67 -14.20
C ARG A 373 11.01 15.53 -13.48
N TYR A 374 10.28 14.42 -13.70
CA TYR A 374 9.01 14.17 -13.01
C TYR A 374 9.18 14.19 -11.49
N VAL A 375 10.16 13.46 -10.95
CA VAL A 375 10.41 13.37 -9.50
C VAL A 375 10.95 14.68 -8.93
N HIS A 376 11.81 15.37 -9.68
CA HIS A 376 12.31 16.70 -9.33
C HIS A 376 11.15 17.71 -9.21
N ASP A 377 10.29 17.77 -10.22
CA ASP A 377 9.26 18.80 -10.33
C ASP A 377 8.14 18.65 -9.29
N VAL A 378 7.97 17.47 -8.69
CA VAL A 378 6.99 17.23 -7.60
C VAL A 378 7.16 18.25 -6.47
N ARG A 379 8.38 18.73 -6.21
CA ARG A 379 8.69 19.71 -5.16
C ARG A 379 8.35 21.15 -5.52
N TYR A 380 8.58 21.52 -6.77
CA TYR A 380 8.69 22.93 -7.17
C TYR A 380 7.56 23.39 -8.08
N LYS A 381 6.86 22.47 -8.76
CA LYS A 381 5.74 22.80 -9.64
C LYS A 381 4.66 23.58 -8.88
N ARG A 382 3.88 24.39 -9.60
CA ARG A 382 2.74 25.11 -9.03
C ARG A 382 1.87 24.17 -8.18
N GLY A 383 1.48 24.61 -6.98
CA GLY A 383 0.66 23.80 -6.07
C GLY A 383 1.47 22.92 -5.12
N ALA A 384 2.79 22.75 -5.34
CA ALA A 384 3.67 21.94 -4.50
C ALA A 384 4.16 22.66 -3.24
N HIS A 385 4.81 21.91 -2.35
CA HIS A 385 5.25 22.38 -1.03
C HIS A 385 6.47 23.29 -1.03
N PHE A 386 7.33 23.23 -2.06
CA PHE A 386 8.41 24.21 -2.30
C PHE A 386 8.13 25.11 -3.49
N SER A 387 6.89 25.16 -3.97
CA SER A 387 6.57 26.06 -5.09
C SER A 387 6.69 27.52 -4.68
N LYS A 388 7.17 28.36 -5.61
CA LYS A 388 7.13 29.82 -5.47
C LYS A 388 5.75 30.39 -5.82
N GLU A 389 4.97 29.65 -6.58
CA GLU A 389 3.64 30.03 -7.02
C GLU A 389 2.64 29.03 -6.45
N ASP A 390 1.57 29.52 -5.81
CA ASP A 390 0.51 28.65 -5.29
C ASP A 390 1.06 27.60 -4.29
N ASN A 391 1.89 28.04 -3.34
CA ASN A 391 2.59 27.16 -2.41
C ASN A 391 1.61 26.40 -1.49
N TRP A 392 1.75 25.07 -1.45
CA TRP A 392 0.90 24.20 -0.64
C TRP A 392 0.91 24.56 0.85
N ALA A 393 2.09 24.82 1.42
CA ALA A 393 2.28 25.10 2.83
C ALA A 393 1.60 26.40 3.25
N ILE A 394 1.67 27.41 2.38
CA ILE A 394 1.02 28.70 2.59
C ILE A 394 -0.51 28.54 2.56
N ARG A 395 -1.05 27.81 1.56
CA ARG A 395 -2.49 27.54 1.46
C ARG A 395 -3.04 26.79 2.67
N ASN A 396 -2.31 25.77 3.12
CA ASN A 396 -2.71 24.90 4.23
C ASN A 396 -2.28 25.44 5.62
N GLN A 397 -1.57 26.57 5.67
CA GLN A 397 -1.08 27.24 6.89
C GLN A 397 -0.25 26.33 7.82
N ALA A 398 0.50 25.39 7.24
CA ALA A 398 1.28 24.37 7.93
C ALA A 398 2.34 23.78 6.99
N PRO A 399 3.42 23.15 7.49
CA PRO A 399 3.72 22.85 8.90
C PRO A 399 4.39 24.00 9.66
N TYR A 400 4.96 24.98 8.96
CA TYR A 400 5.70 26.06 9.57
C TYR A 400 4.88 27.34 9.70
N LYS A 401 5.30 28.19 10.64
CA LYS A 401 4.85 29.59 10.67
C LYS A 401 5.19 30.28 9.34
N PRO A 402 4.39 31.26 8.87
CA PRO A 402 4.63 31.94 7.60
C PRO A 402 6.05 32.48 7.42
N GLU A 403 6.61 33.13 8.44
CA GLU A 403 7.96 33.69 8.39
C GLU A 403 9.07 32.64 8.31
N VAL A 404 8.86 31.47 8.92
CA VAL A 404 9.79 30.33 8.85
C VAL A 404 9.70 29.68 7.48
N MET A 405 8.49 29.48 6.96
CA MET A 405 8.29 28.93 5.62
C MET A 405 8.92 29.84 4.55
N GLN A 406 8.78 31.16 4.69
CA GLN A 406 9.43 32.11 3.78
C GLN A 406 10.96 31.99 3.82
N ALA A 407 11.56 31.93 5.02
CA ALA A 407 12.99 31.75 5.16
C ALA A 407 13.50 30.43 4.56
N ILE A 408 12.71 29.35 4.65
CA ILE A 408 12.99 28.07 4.00
C ILE A 408 13.00 28.24 2.48
N LEU A 409 11.95 28.84 1.91
CA LEU A 409 11.83 29.03 0.44
C LEU A 409 12.93 29.91 -0.15
N ASP A 410 13.50 30.82 0.65
CA ASP A 410 14.58 31.71 0.25
C ASP A 410 15.99 31.08 0.38
N ASP A 411 16.14 29.96 1.11
CA ASP A 411 17.43 29.29 1.27
C ASP A 411 17.79 28.50 -0.01
N PRO A 412 19.00 28.67 -0.58
CA PRO A 412 19.39 27.97 -1.80
C PRO A 412 19.42 26.44 -1.65
N ASN A 413 19.60 25.91 -0.44
CA ASN A 413 19.74 24.47 -0.20
C ASN A 413 18.41 23.70 -0.29
N ILE A 414 17.27 24.40 -0.42
CA ILE A 414 16.00 23.73 -0.72
C ILE A 414 15.89 23.27 -2.16
N LYS A 415 16.86 23.64 -3.02
CA LYS A 415 16.92 23.25 -4.43
C LYS A 415 17.94 22.15 -4.64
N ILE A 416 17.61 21.22 -5.52
CA ILE A 416 18.59 20.29 -6.08
C ILE A 416 19.50 21.08 -7.02
N SER A 417 20.81 20.90 -6.90
CA SER A 417 21.77 21.57 -7.75
C SER A 417 21.79 20.97 -9.16
N GLU A 418 22.14 21.80 -10.15
CA GLU A 418 22.23 21.37 -11.55
C GLU A 418 23.25 20.23 -11.74
N TRP A 419 24.36 20.25 -11.01
CA TRP A 419 25.37 19.20 -11.12
C TRP A 419 24.86 17.86 -10.57
N ALA A 420 24.12 17.87 -9.46
CA ALA A 420 23.55 16.66 -8.88
C ALA A 420 22.46 16.09 -9.81
N TYR A 421 21.65 16.97 -10.40
CA TYR A 421 20.66 16.58 -11.41
C TYR A 421 21.33 15.95 -12.64
N GLU A 422 22.34 16.58 -13.22
CA GLU A 422 23.07 16.06 -14.38
C GLU A 422 23.73 14.71 -14.07
N ALA A 423 24.38 14.58 -12.90
CA ALA A 423 25.00 13.34 -12.47
C ALA A 423 23.97 12.21 -12.31
N ALA A 424 22.79 12.51 -11.73
CA ALA A 424 21.71 11.55 -11.60
C ALA A 424 21.21 11.07 -12.98
N VAL A 425 21.06 11.98 -13.96
CA VAL A 425 20.68 11.62 -15.34
C VAL A 425 21.69 10.66 -15.94
N LYS A 426 22.99 10.98 -15.88
CA LYS A 426 24.05 10.11 -16.43
C LYS A 426 24.08 8.74 -15.77
N THR A 427 23.82 8.67 -14.47
CA THR A 427 23.72 7.41 -13.75
C THR A 427 22.55 6.55 -14.21
N VAL A 428 21.38 7.13 -14.35
CA VAL A 428 20.21 6.40 -14.85
C VAL A 428 20.41 5.97 -16.31
N GLU A 429 20.99 6.81 -17.16
CA GLU A 429 21.34 6.46 -18.53
C GLU A 429 22.33 5.29 -18.60
N TYR A 430 23.36 5.30 -17.76
CA TYR A 430 24.31 4.19 -17.65
C TYR A 430 23.58 2.88 -17.27
N ILE A 431 22.73 2.94 -16.24
CA ILE A 431 21.97 1.78 -15.75
C ILE A 431 21.08 1.22 -16.87
N VAL A 432 20.34 2.08 -17.58
CA VAL A 432 19.47 1.68 -18.70
C VAL A 432 20.30 1.10 -19.86
N ASN A 433 21.41 1.73 -20.23
CA ASN A 433 22.25 1.24 -21.33
C ASN A 433 22.81 -0.15 -21.05
N LYS A 434 23.21 -0.40 -19.80
CA LYS A 434 23.81 -1.66 -19.37
C LYS A 434 22.78 -2.75 -19.06
N TRP A 435 21.75 -2.45 -18.27
CA TRP A 435 20.78 -3.42 -17.75
C TRP A 435 19.35 -3.27 -18.30
N GLY A 436 19.19 -2.43 -19.32
CA GLY A 436 17.96 -2.28 -20.12
C GLY A 436 16.87 -1.44 -19.47
N VAL A 437 16.81 -1.37 -18.14
CA VAL A 437 15.80 -0.64 -17.36
C VAL A 437 16.41 -0.09 -16.06
N CYS A 438 15.79 0.92 -15.46
CA CYS A 438 16.11 1.46 -14.14
C CYS A 438 14.79 1.73 -13.37
N PRO A 439 14.62 1.22 -12.14
CA PRO A 439 15.52 0.31 -11.39
C PRO A 439 15.78 -1.03 -12.11
N ALA A 440 16.98 -1.60 -11.95
CA ALA A 440 17.46 -2.71 -12.79
C ALA A 440 17.39 -4.09 -12.13
N PHE A 441 17.62 -4.17 -10.82
CA PHE A 441 17.83 -5.41 -10.08
C PHE A 441 16.60 -5.84 -9.26
N THR A 442 15.56 -5.00 -9.21
CA THR A 442 14.28 -5.26 -8.54
C THR A 442 13.09 -4.77 -9.37
N ASN A 443 11.91 -5.34 -9.15
CA ASN A 443 10.67 -4.83 -9.76
C ASN A 443 10.26 -3.54 -9.02
N PRO A 444 10.10 -2.39 -9.70
CA PRO A 444 9.77 -1.11 -9.07
C PRO A 444 8.40 -1.11 -8.38
N ILE A 445 7.53 -2.06 -8.71
CA ILE A 445 6.25 -2.27 -8.03
C ILE A 445 6.31 -3.54 -7.18
N GLN A 446 5.85 -3.44 -5.92
CA GLN A 446 5.79 -4.56 -4.98
C GLN A 446 4.40 -4.63 -4.32
N CYS A 447 3.83 -5.83 -4.19
CA CYS A 447 2.56 -6.04 -3.48
C CYS A 447 2.52 -7.31 -2.60
N GLN A 448 3.68 -7.67 -2.04
CA GLN A 448 3.86 -8.95 -1.35
C GLN A 448 3.22 -9.05 0.04
N PHE A 449 3.05 -7.92 0.75
CA PHE A 449 2.56 -7.93 2.14
C PHE A 449 1.17 -7.33 2.26
N THR A 450 0.19 -8.14 2.66
CA THR A 450 -1.23 -7.85 2.47
C THR A 450 -2.09 -8.31 3.64
N ALA A 451 -3.36 -7.88 3.68
CA ALA A 451 -4.30 -8.29 4.71
C ALA A 451 -5.70 -8.58 4.14
N GLN A 452 -6.24 -9.76 4.46
CA GLN A 452 -7.64 -10.10 4.17
C GLN A 452 -8.47 -10.07 5.45
N ILE A 453 -9.53 -9.27 5.42
CA ILE A 453 -10.41 -9.04 6.55
C ILE A 453 -11.76 -9.69 6.30
N HIS A 454 -12.34 -10.29 7.35
CA HIS A 454 -13.61 -11.02 7.28
C HIS A 454 -14.29 -11.07 8.65
N HIS A 455 -15.60 -11.32 8.62
CA HIS A 455 -16.33 -11.76 9.81
C HIS A 455 -15.89 -13.16 10.21
N LEU A 456 -15.58 -13.36 11.48
CA LEU A 456 -15.09 -14.62 12.02
C LEU A 456 -16.19 -15.70 12.01
N ASP A 457 -15.83 -16.94 11.71
CA ASP A 457 -16.69 -18.06 12.06
C ASP A 457 -16.45 -18.48 13.52
N VAL A 458 -17.26 -17.98 14.44
CA VAL A 458 -17.13 -18.25 15.88
C VAL A 458 -17.19 -19.76 16.20
N ASP A 459 -18.02 -20.52 15.47
CA ASP A 459 -18.16 -21.97 15.69
C ASP A 459 -16.88 -22.73 15.33
N TYR A 460 -16.14 -22.28 14.31
CA TYR A 460 -14.84 -22.84 13.96
C TYR A 460 -13.88 -22.73 15.16
N TYR A 461 -13.79 -21.53 15.74
CA TYR A 461 -12.87 -21.29 16.85
C TYR A 461 -13.25 -22.10 18.09
N ARG A 462 -14.55 -22.19 18.41
CA ARG A 462 -15.07 -23.03 19.51
C ARG A 462 -14.83 -24.52 19.29
N THR A 463 -14.83 -24.96 18.04
CA THR A 463 -14.58 -26.37 17.68
C THR A 463 -13.10 -26.73 17.72
N MET A 464 -12.24 -25.84 17.22
CA MET A 464 -10.85 -26.17 16.88
C MET A 464 -9.82 -25.71 17.90
N HIS A 465 -10.15 -24.76 18.78
CA HIS A 465 -9.16 -24.10 19.63
C HIS A 465 -9.47 -24.24 21.11
N ALA A 466 -8.40 -24.32 21.91
CA ALA A 466 -8.50 -24.47 23.34
C ALA A 466 -9.14 -23.25 24.01
N GLY A 467 -9.99 -23.50 25.00
CA GLY A 467 -10.51 -22.48 25.90
C GLY A 467 -9.41 -21.93 26.81
N ALA A 468 -9.48 -20.63 27.11
CA ALA A 468 -8.63 -20.02 28.15
C ALA A 468 -9.30 -18.86 28.90
N GLY A 469 -10.58 -18.59 28.64
CA GLY A 469 -11.33 -17.46 29.21
C GLY A 469 -12.48 -17.87 30.13
N GLU A 470 -13.20 -16.86 30.61
CA GLU A 470 -14.48 -17.03 31.29
C GLU A 470 -15.46 -17.80 30.39
N GLY A 471 -16.24 -18.72 30.96
CA GLY A 471 -17.12 -19.60 30.18
C GLY A 471 -16.40 -20.64 29.31
N ASN A 472 -15.07 -20.79 29.44
CA ASN A 472 -14.25 -21.70 28.62
C ASN A 472 -14.24 -21.35 27.12
N GLU A 473 -14.50 -20.09 26.76
CA GLU A 473 -14.36 -19.61 25.38
C GLU A 473 -12.90 -19.73 24.89
N PRO A 474 -12.68 -20.02 23.60
CA PRO A 474 -11.36 -20.05 22.98
C PRO A 474 -10.58 -18.77 23.24
N PHE A 475 -9.29 -18.89 23.56
CA PHE A 475 -8.40 -17.73 23.78
C PHE A 475 -8.28 -16.80 22.57
N LEU A 476 -8.69 -17.28 21.40
CA LEU A 476 -8.72 -16.51 20.16
C LEU A 476 -9.97 -15.66 20.03
N LEU A 477 -11.07 -15.93 20.75
CA LEU A 477 -12.28 -15.14 20.67
C LEU A 477 -12.28 -14.05 21.75
N THR A 478 -12.39 -12.80 21.31
CA THR A 478 -12.47 -11.64 22.19
C THR A 478 -13.91 -11.17 22.34
N ASN A 479 -14.19 -10.34 23.36
CA ASN A 479 -15.50 -9.73 23.51
C ASN A 479 -15.90 -8.90 22.29
N GLN A 480 -14.94 -8.26 21.62
CA GLN A 480 -15.17 -7.51 20.38
C GLN A 480 -15.65 -8.46 19.28
N ALA A 481 -14.98 -9.59 19.10
CA ALA A 481 -15.37 -10.60 18.12
C ALA A 481 -16.76 -11.18 18.39
N LEU A 482 -17.07 -11.49 19.65
CA LEU A 482 -18.35 -12.07 20.04
C LEU A 482 -19.52 -11.07 19.92
N ASN A 483 -19.28 -9.78 20.14
CA ASN A 483 -20.32 -8.74 20.07
C ASN A 483 -20.35 -8.01 18.72
N HIS A 484 -19.50 -8.38 17.77
CA HIS A 484 -19.27 -7.63 16.54
C HIS A 484 -20.57 -7.28 15.79
N PHE A 485 -21.43 -8.26 15.52
CA PHE A 485 -22.69 -8.04 14.79
C PHE A 485 -23.64 -7.09 15.52
N LYS A 486 -23.81 -7.30 16.82
CA LYS A 486 -24.60 -6.39 17.67
C LYS A 486 -24.03 -4.97 17.64
N ASP A 487 -22.71 -4.86 17.60
CA ASP A 487 -21.99 -3.60 17.77
C ASP A 487 -21.87 -2.77 16.49
N TRP A 488 -21.77 -3.42 15.33
CA TRP A 488 -21.44 -2.79 14.04
C TRP A 488 -22.49 -3.02 12.95
N HIS A 489 -23.43 -3.95 13.15
CA HIS A 489 -24.53 -4.25 12.22
C HIS A 489 -25.90 -4.13 12.94
N PRO A 490 -26.23 -2.97 13.54
CA PRO A 490 -27.48 -2.82 14.27
C PRO A 490 -28.69 -2.98 13.34
N GLY A 491 -29.61 -3.86 13.72
CA GLY A 491 -30.80 -4.16 12.92
C GLY A 491 -30.65 -5.36 11.99
N GLU A 492 -29.43 -5.88 11.80
CA GLU A 492 -29.21 -7.16 11.15
C GLU A 492 -29.34 -8.31 12.18
N PRO A 493 -29.87 -9.48 11.78
CA PRO A 493 -29.89 -10.64 12.66
C PRO A 493 -28.46 -11.07 13.00
N ASP A 494 -28.09 -11.02 14.28
CA ASP A 494 -26.83 -11.59 14.75
C ASP A 494 -26.86 -13.11 14.49
N PRO A 495 -25.99 -13.63 13.60
CA PRO A 495 -25.98 -15.04 13.23
C PRO A 495 -25.69 -15.99 14.40
N TYR A 496 -25.19 -15.45 15.52
CA TYR A 496 -24.81 -16.18 16.73
C TYR A 496 -25.67 -15.84 17.95
N ALA A 497 -26.66 -14.93 17.88
CA ALA A 497 -27.48 -14.52 19.03
C ALA A 497 -28.29 -15.66 19.69
N SER A 498 -28.43 -16.81 19.03
CA SER A 498 -29.15 -17.98 19.54
C SER A 498 -28.26 -19.05 20.17
N ARG A 499 -26.94 -18.80 20.32
CA ARG A 499 -25.95 -19.83 20.64
C ARG A 499 -25.03 -19.51 21.80
#